data_AF-A0A645H682-F1
#
_entry.id   AF-A0A645H682-F1
#
_cell.length_a   1.000
_cell.length_b   1.000
_cell.length_c   1.000
_cell.angle_alpha   90.00
_cell.angle_beta   90.00
_cell.angle_gamma   90.00
#
_symmetry.space_group_name_H-M   'P 1'
#
loop_
_entity.id
_entity.type
_entity.pdbx_description
1 polymer ?
#
loop_
_entity_poly.entity_id
_entity_poly.type
_entity_poly.pdbx_seq_one_letter_code
_entity_poly.pdbx_strand_id
1 'polypeptide(L)'
;MRTAYVYLVDGKYTDRYKLEQIDATHFYQKRVNLDGSDDRPDTEGMVQHVAQIGNNKPFYEAVWEWLQGKRDLQNVGFEVA
;
A
#
# COMPACT_ATOMS: atom_id res chain seq x y z
N MET A 1 9.80 6.63 -10.58
CA MET A 1 9.38 6.04 -9.29
C MET A 1 7.86 5.98 -9.31
N ARG A 2 7.25 4.83 -9.01
CA ARG A 2 5.79 4.63 -9.16
C ARG A 2 5.07 4.84 -7.84
N THR A 3 3.89 5.42 -7.91
CA THR A 3 3.02 5.65 -6.76
C THR A 3 1.72 4.90 -6.97
N ALA A 4 1.16 4.39 -5.89
CA ALA A 4 -0.08 3.66 -5.85
C ALA A 4 -0.92 4.12 -4.66
N TYR A 5 -2.24 4.01 -4.77
CA TYR A 5 -3.17 4.28 -3.67
C TYR A 5 -4.02 3.05 -3.44
N VAL A 6 -4.03 2.53 -2.22
CA VAL A 6 -4.73 1.30 -1.85
C VAL A 6 -5.62 1.50 -0.64
N TYR A 7 -6.63 0.65 -0.53
CA TYR A 7 -7.53 0.57 0.62
C TYR A 7 -7.30 -0.76 1.33
N LEU A 8 -7.09 -0.72 2.64
CA LEU A 8 -7.12 -1.91 3.49
C LEU A 8 -8.41 -1.88 4.31
N VAL A 9 -9.25 -2.90 4.14
CA VAL A 9 -10.56 -3.01 4.80
C VAL A 9 -10.46 -4.07 5.89
N ASP A 10 -10.63 -3.65 7.15
CA ASP A 10 -10.71 -4.52 8.33
C ASP A 10 -12.13 -4.43 8.91
N GLY A 11 -13.01 -5.31 8.43
CA GLY A 11 -14.41 -5.38 8.81
C GLY A 11 -15.17 -4.05 8.63
N LYS A 12 -15.19 -3.23 9.68
CA LYS A 12 -15.88 -1.94 9.72
C LYS A 12 -15.00 -0.76 9.26
N TYR A 13 -13.68 -0.90 9.28
CA TYR A 13 -12.76 0.20 9.02
C TYR A 13 -12.11 0.06 7.65
N THR A 14 -11.87 1.19 6.99
CA THR A 14 -11.16 1.26 5.72
C THR A 14 -10.05 2.28 5.84
N ASP A 15 -8.81 1.80 5.81
CA ASP A 15 -7.61 2.63 5.81
C ASP A 15 -7.12 2.86 4.38
N ARG A 16 -6.65 4.08 4.13
CA ARG A 16 -6.08 4.47 2.84
C ARG A 16 -4.58 4.61 2.96
N TYR A 17 -3.86 4.04 2.01
CA TYR A 17 -2.41 4.12 1.96
C TYR A 17 -1.93 4.60 0.60
N LYS A 18 -0.97 5.53 0.62
CA LYS A 18 -0.09 5.83 -0.50
C LYS A 18 1.11 4.90 -0.42
N LEU A 19 1.39 4.18 -1.51
CA LEU A 19 2.59 3.38 -1.68
C LEU A 19 3.52 4.06 -2.68
N GLU A 20 4.81 4.10 -2.40
CA GLU A 20 5.83 4.62 -3.31
C GLU A 20 6.91 3.56 -3.51
N GLN A 21 7.11 3.13 -4.75
CA GLN A 21 8.10 2.11 -5.07
C GLN A 21 9.51 2.62 -4.76
N ILE A 22 10.27 1.88 -3.97
CA ILE A 22 11.69 2.15 -3.74
C ILE A 22 12.55 1.34 -4.72
N ASP A 23 12.33 0.03 -4.77
CA ASP A 23 13.03 -0.89 -5.68
C ASP A 23 12.12 -2.07 -6.09
N ALA A 24 12.70 -3.21 -6.50
CA ALA A 24 11.95 -4.38 -6.93
C ALA A 24 11.27 -5.15 -5.78
N THR A 25 11.65 -4.92 -4.52
CA THR A 25 11.14 -5.62 -3.35
C THR A 25 10.69 -4.70 -2.21
N HIS A 26 11.05 -3.42 -2.24
CA HIS A 26 10.71 -2.43 -1.22
C HIS A 26 9.78 -1.32 -1.72
N PHE A 27 8.95 -0.85 -0.81
CA PHE A 27 8.10 0.33 -1.00
C PHE A 27 7.99 1.13 0.30
N TYR A 28 7.78 2.43 0.15
CA TYR A 28 7.35 3.30 1.23
C TYR A 28 5.82 3.25 1.32
N GLN A 29 5.28 3.18 2.54
CA GLN A 29 3.85 3.16 2.83
C GLN A 29 3.51 4.29 3.79
N LYS A 30 2.54 5.13 3.43
CA LYS A 30 2.03 6.20 4.30
C LYS A 30 0.51 6.23 4.31
N ARG A 31 -0.09 6.41 5.47
CA ARG A 31 -1.55 6.54 5.61
C ARG A 31 -2.00 7.93 5.13
N VAL A 32 -3.09 7.96 4.36
CA VAL A 32 -3.62 9.19 3.74
C VAL A 32 -5.12 9.34 4.00
N ASN A 33 -5.63 10.56 3.90
CA ASN A 33 -7.03 10.91 3.98
C ASN A 33 -7.81 10.55 2.71
N LEU A 34 -9.13 10.79 2.71
CA LEU A 34 -10.00 10.54 1.56
C LEU A 34 -9.59 11.35 0.31
N ASP A 35 -9.09 12.55 0.51
CA ASP A 35 -8.60 13.48 -0.52
C ASP A 35 -7.14 13.20 -0.95
N GLY A 36 -6.49 12.20 -0.35
CA GLY A 36 -5.11 11.83 -0.62
C GLY A 36 -4.07 12.69 0.11
N SER A 37 -4.48 13.61 0.99
CA SER A 37 -3.56 14.31 1.89
C SER A 37 -3.00 13.35 2.94
N ASP A 38 -1.86 13.69 3.54
CA ASP A 38 -1.34 12.90 4.66
C ASP A 38 -2.33 12.91 5.83
N ASP A 39 -2.69 11.73 6.36
CA ASP A 39 -3.57 11.58 7.54
C ASP A 39 -2.87 12.14 8.79
N ARG A 40 -1.56 11.91 8.86
CA ARG A 40 -0.67 12.39 9.93
C ARG A 40 0.60 12.97 9.31
N PRO A 41 0.60 14.27 8.98
CA PRO A 41 1.73 14.90 8.28
C PRO A 41 3.01 14.95 9.14
N ASP A 42 2.86 14.91 10.46
CA ASP A 42 3.92 14.86 11.47
C ASP A 42 4.54 13.46 11.64
N THR A 43 3.88 12.41 11.15
CA THR A 43 4.43 11.05 11.18
C THR A 43 5.03 10.68 9.83
N GLU A 44 6.26 10.18 9.87
CA GLU A 44 6.83 9.51 8.72
C GLU A 44 6.10 8.18 8.48
N GLY A 45 5.79 7.88 7.22
CA GLY A 45 5.43 6.54 6.78
C GLY A 45 6.58 5.55 6.97
N MET A 46 6.36 4.30 6.59
CA MET A 46 7.35 3.24 6.80
C MET A 46 7.85 2.65 5.48
N VAL A 47 9.12 2.30 5.45
CA VAL A 47 9.68 1.45 4.39
C VAL A 47 9.40 0.00 4.74
N GLN A 48 8.78 -0.72 3.81
CA GLN A 48 8.51 -2.14 3.93
C GLN A 48 9.17 -2.93 2.80
N HIS A 49 9.64 -4.13 3.14
CA HIS A 49 9.90 -5.19 2.20
C HIS A 49 8.60 -5.97 1.94
N VAL A 50 8.30 -6.29 0.69
CA VAL A 50 7.06 -6.97 0.27
C VAL A 50 6.74 -8.26 1.03
N ALA A 51 7.75 -9.03 1.44
CA ALA A 51 7.53 -10.23 2.25
C ALA A 51 6.93 -9.95 3.64
N GLN A 52 7.06 -8.74 4.19
CA GLN A 52 6.52 -8.38 5.51
C GLN A 52 4.99 -8.31 5.51
N ILE A 53 4.35 -8.12 4.36
CA ILE A 53 2.89 -8.11 4.21
C ILE A 53 2.33 -9.49 3.80
N GLY A 54 3.15 -10.53 3.78
CA GLY A 54 2.79 -11.88 3.30
C GLY A 54 1.60 -12.54 4.00
N ASN A 55 1.23 -12.07 5.20
CA ASN A 55 0.06 -12.55 5.92
C ASN A 55 -1.27 -12.18 5.24
N ASN A 56 -1.30 -11.09 4.45
CA ASN A 56 -2.42 -10.76 3.57
C ASN A 56 -2.04 -11.16 2.13
N LYS A 57 -2.30 -12.43 1.78
CA LYS A 57 -1.88 -12.99 0.48
C LYS A 57 -2.39 -12.18 -0.74
N PRO A 58 -3.68 -11.78 -0.82
CA PRO A 58 -4.15 -10.93 -1.92
C PRO A 58 -3.40 -9.60 -2.02
N PHE A 59 -3.13 -8.95 -0.89
CA PHE A 59 -2.40 -7.69 -0.86
C PHE A 59 -0.92 -7.89 -1.26
N TYR A 60 -0.28 -8.93 -0.73
CA TYR A 60 1.08 -9.32 -1.09
C TYR A 60 1.24 -9.56 -2.59
N GLU A 61 0.38 -10.39 -3.20
CA GLU A 61 0.48 -10.73 -4.63
C GLU A 61 0.34 -9.48 -5.50
N ALA A 62 -0.62 -8.61 -5.17
CA ALA A 62 -0.85 -7.38 -5.92
C ALA A 62 0.32 -6.38 -5.81
N VAL A 63 0.87 -6.19 -4.60
CA VAL A 63 2.04 -5.33 -4.39
C VAL A 63 3.28 -5.93 -5.08
N TRP A 64 3.46 -7.24 -5.03
CA TRP A 64 4.57 -7.93 -5.71
C TRP A 64 4.54 -7.73 -7.24
N GLU A 65 3.37 -7.91 -7.86
CA GLU A 65 3.18 -7.65 -9.29
C GLU A 65 3.36 -6.18 -9.65
N TRP A 66 2.87 -5.28 -8.78
CA TRP A 66 3.05 -3.85 -8.94
C TRP A 66 4.53 -3.47 -8.89
N LEU A 67 5.31 -3.91 -7.91
CA LEU A 67 6.76 -3.65 -7.84
C LEU A 67 7.50 -4.11 -9.11
N GLN A 68 7.04 -5.17 -9.78
CA GLN A 68 7.61 -5.68 -11.02
C GLN A 68 7.12 -4.98 -12.30
N GLY A 69 6.14 -4.06 -12.21
CA GLY A 69 5.57 -3.43 -13.42
C GLY A 69 4.57 -4.27 -14.17
N LYS A 70 4.07 -5.34 -13.54
CA LYS A 70 3.10 -6.27 -14.15
C LYS A 70 1.66 -5.86 -13.88
N ARG A 71 1.43 -5.00 -12.90
CA ARG A 71 0.09 -4.59 -12.45
C ARG A 71 0.08 -3.11 -12.09
N ASP A 72 -1.00 -2.43 -12.47
CA ASP A 72 -1.33 -1.12 -11.92
C ASP A 72 -2.10 -1.29 -10.60
N LEU A 73 -1.77 -0.45 -9.62
CA LEU A 73 -2.26 -0.57 -8.24
C LEU A 73 -2.86 0.77 -7.80
N GLN A 74 -3.83 1.25 -8.58
CA GLN A 74 -4.47 2.53 -8.32
C GLN A 74 -5.91 2.34 -7.83
N ASN A 75 -6.19 2.85 -6.63
CA ASN A 75 -7.49 2.79 -5.97
C ASN A 75 -8.03 1.35 -5.81
N VAL A 76 -7.16 0.41 -5.46
CA VAL A 76 -7.52 -1.01 -5.26
C VAL A 76 -7.74 -1.28 -3.77
N GLY A 77 -8.83 -1.97 -3.43
CA GLY A 77 -9.15 -2.39 -2.06
C GLY A 77 -8.78 -3.85 -1.78
N PHE A 78 -8.29 -4.09 -0.57
CA PHE A 78 -7.94 -5.42 -0.05
C PHE A 78 -8.60 -5.63 1.30
N GLU A 79 -9.25 -6.77 1.47
CA GLU A 79 -9.72 -7.21 2.78
C GLU A 79 -8.54 -7.76 3.59
N VAL A 80 -8.42 -7.33 4.83
CA VAL A 80 -7.45 -7.84 5.80
C VAL A 80 -8.19 -8.83 6.68
N ALA A 81 -7.76 -10.10 6.66
CA ALA A 81 -8.33 -11.19 7.45
C ALA A 81 -7.51 -11.44 8.72
#